data_AF-A0A286B066-F1
#
_entry.id   AF-A0A286B066-F1
#
_cell.length_a   1.000
_cell.length_b   1.000
_cell.length_c   1.000
_cell.angle_alpha   90.00
_cell.angle_beta   90.00
_cell.angle_gamma   90.00
#
_symmetry.space_group_name_H-M   'P 1'
#
loop_
_entity.id
_entity.type
_entity.pdbx_description
1 polymer ?
#
loop_
_entity_poly.entity_id
_entity_poly.type
_entity_poly.pdbx_seq_one_letter_code
_entity_poly.pdbx_strand_id
1 'polypeptide(L)'
;MLRHGGTLPWRINNPGDLTARMVDGMPSPKKAKGYVGFATTRSGRTFLIFPDEEAGRMELKANLKRMHGDRTISEAIPAYAPKKENNTQKYIDDLLKISGVPGDKKIRDCSDAELIKIMNGIAEIEGYHAKPETRKETWVEVSRINATNGIQPLPDTEIIIEMGGKEERIKSDVTGRFPPVIHPADKSAVHVKVVNPKTNEVVKIGEIQGETGRDFNLLSRSRKWKGVAGSEKINNSKTEIKRPTRYVVQLGDNLGKISKLYRTTIAEIKAENNRLGDKIFPGEVLLIHGGGEERSTGVRPSRSSLTGATEAPRPAPPLVPPIPSSTEPSDSVRSKEGAGKVLALINPMLGRAPWMPIAIAEAKLRRGKVEQLIEKEINYHTEIKDGSISMSDRAWCAAFVNWCLSKANYPIENAGYADRKATMGRAHGFYEMNERLKIRNPLFVELEGPIYGAIAMVKNSKTGHGSHVGFVYAKSGSRNLILLGGNQGDQINFSPFRIDPVEPHEEKRNNGKIVKIRGRPNRLNFFVPVAYYEQAKKDLSSPGIEQADAAEINKEMGIEGVEIDKNNSPRTT
;
A
#
# COMPACT_ATOMS: atom_id res chain seq x y z
N MET A 1 -9.77 5.54 17.35
CA MET A 1 -11.17 5.83 17.74
C MET A 1 -11.51 4.98 18.95
N LEU A 2 -12.00 5.59 20.02
CA LEU A 2 -12.49 4.93 21.23
C LEU A 2 -14.02 4.97 21.27
N ARG A 3 -14.64 3.82 21.52
CA ARG A 3 -16.10 3.69 21.68
C ARG A 3 -16.47 3.57 23.15
N HIS A 4 -17.38 4.40 23.61
CA HIS A 4 -17.91 4.32 24.98
C HIS A 4 -19.45 4.45 25.00
N GLY A 5 -20.05 4.03 26.11
CA GLY A 5 -21.49 3.70 26.14
C GLY A 5 -21.79 2.45 25.34
N GLY A 6 -23.03 2.28 24.89
CA GLY A 6 -23.48 1.11 24.13
C GLY A 6 -23.29 -0.23 24.87
N THR A 7 -23.39 -1.32 24.12
CA THR A 7 -23.06 -2.67 24.61
C THR A 7 -21.58 -3.00 24.40
N LEU A 8 -21.09 -4.04 25.08
CA LEU A 8 -19.71 -4.50 24.91
C LEU A 8 -19.42 -4.92 23.46
N PRO A 9 -20.23 -5.78 22.80
CA PRO A 9 -20.07 -6.14 21.39
C PRO A 9 -19.84 -4.94 20.46
N TRP A 10 -20.62 -3.87 20.63
CA TRP A 10 -20.48 -2.64 19.83
C TRP A 10 -19.13 -1.94 20.06
N ARG A 11 -18.72 -1.80 21.33
CA ARG A 11 -17.47 -1.10 21.68
C ARG A 11 -16.23 -1.77 21.11
N ILE A 12 -16.27 -3.10 20.94
CA ILE A 12 -15.13 -3.91 20.50
C ILE A 12 -15.25 -4.43 19.08
N ASN A 13 -16.23 -3.93 18.30
CA ASN A 13 -16.52 -4.39 16.92
C ASN A 13 -16.75 -5.91 16.81
N ASN A 14 -17.30 -6.54 17.84
CA ASN A 14 -17.46 -7.99 17.90
C ASN A 14 -18.95 -8.36 17.91
N PRO A 15 -19.64 -8.33 16.75
CA PRO A 15 -21.07 -8.63 16.66
C PRO A 15 -21.44 -10.05 17.05
N GLY A 16 -20.47 -10.97 17.13
CA GLY A 16 -20.68 -12.33 17.60
C GLY A 16 -20.30 -12.57 19.06
N ASP A 17 -19.83 -11.57 19.79
CA ASP A 17 -19.31 -11.76 21.15
C ASP A 17 -18.24 -12.89 21.24
N LEU A 18 -17.43 -13.02 20.18
CA LEU A 18 -16.42 -14.06 20.05
C LEU A 18 -15.38 -13.95 21.17
N THR A 19 -15.11 -15.06 21.85
CA THR A 19 -14.18 -15.13 22.99
C THR A 19 -12.87 -15.85 22.69
N ALA A 20 -11.83 -15.50 23.44
CA ALA A 20 -10.59 -16.27 23.55
C ALA A 20 -10.56 -17.06 24.86
N ARG A 21 -10.02 -18.28 24.83
CA ARG A 21 -9.74 -19.04 26.05
C ARG A 21 -8.39 -18.60 26.62
N MET A 22 -8.24 -18.63 27.93
CA MET A 22 -6.94 -18.39 28.57
C MET A 22 -6.12 -19.68 28.56
N VAL A 23 -4.87 -19.61 28.11
CA VAL A 23 -3.87 -20.68 28.16
C VAL A 23 -2.60 -20.06 28.73
N ASP A 24 -2.07 -20.61 29.84
CA ASP A 24 -0.88 -20.11 30.53
C ASP A 24 -0.95 -18.61 30.89
N GLY A 25 -2.13 -18.14 31.30
CA GLY A 25 -2.35 -16.72 31.66
C GLY A 25 -2.45 -15.78 30.46
N MET A 26 -2.36 -16.27 29.22
CA MET A 26 -2.49 -15.46 28.01
C MET A 26 -3.76 -15.82 27.20
N PRO A 27 -4.43 -14.83 26.57
CA PRO A 27 -5.53 -15.09 25.65
C PRO A 27 -5.08 -15.89 24.41
N SER A 28 -5.69 -17.05 24.18
CA SER A 28 -5.41 -17.96 23.06
C SER A 28 -6.65 -18.16 22.18
N PRO A 29 -6.84 -17.32 21.16
CA PRO A 29 -7.93 -17.48 20.20
C PRO A 29 -7.61 -18.62 19.23
N LYS A 30 -8.19 -19.81 19.45
CA LYS A 30 -7.98 -20.98 18.59
C LYS A 30 -8.50 -20.72 17.16
N LYS A 31 -7.56 -20.36 16.27
CA LYS A 31 -7.73 -20.17 14.82
C LYS A 31 -8.54 -18.94 14.38
N ALA A 32 -8.89 -18.03 15.29
CA ALA A 32 -9.53 -16.78 14.91
C ALA A 32 -8.51 -15.82 14.27
N LYS A 33 -8.91 -15.07 13.24
CA LYS A 33 -8.05 -14.14 12.52
C LYS A 33 -8.66 -12.73 12.51
N GLY A 34 -7.86 -11.73 12.16
CA GLY A 34 -8.35 -10.36 11.95
C GLY A 34 -8.71 -9.57 13.21
N TYR A 35 -8.51 -10.13 14.41
CA TYR A 35 -8.64 -9.38 15.66
C TYR A 35 -7.39 -8.52 15.90
N VAL A 36 -7.56 -7.40 16.60
CA VAL A 36 -6.49 -6.43 16.94
C VAL A 36 -6.20 -6.35 18.44
N GLY A 37 -6.99 -7.05 19.27
CA GLY A 37 -6.77 -7.07 20.72
C GLY A 37 -7.77 -7.93 21.48
N PHE A 38 -7.74 -7.80 22.80
CA PHE A 38 -8.60 -8.54 23.72
C PHE A 38 -9.24 -7.60 24.75
N ALA A 39 -10.49 -7.87 25.12
CA ALA A 39 -11.19 -7.19 26.19
C ALA A 39 -11.58 -8.18 27.30
N THR A 40 -10.97 -8.06 28.47
CA THR A 40 -11.29 -8.92 29.63
C THR A 40 -12.31 -8.23 30.52
N THR A 41 -13.41 -8.91 30.78
CA THR A 41 -14.47 -8.45 31.68
C THR A 41 -14.19 -8.83 33.13
N ARG A 42 -14.89 -8.19 34.09
CA ARG A 42 -14.75 -8.50 35.52
C ARG A 42 -15.10 -9.96 35.87
N SER A 43 -15.89 -10.63 35.04
CA SER A 43 -16.21 -12.06 35.20
C SER A 43 -15.08 -12.99 34.73
N GLY A 44 -13.97 -12.44 34.22
CA GLY A 44 -12.83 -13.20 33.72
C GLY A 44 -13.00 -13.71 32.27
N ARG A 45 -14.10 -13.38 31.59
CA ARG A 45 -14.27 -13.70 30.16
C ARG A 45 -13.50 -12.70 29.30
N THR A 46 -12.77 -13.24 28.32
CA THR A 46 -11.93 -12.48 27.40
C THR A 46 -12.53 -12.50 25.98
N PHE A 47 -12.87 -11.33 25.47
CA PHE A 47 -13.48 -11.13 24.16
C PHE A 47 -12.46 -10.64 23.13
N LEU A 48 -12.68 -10.96 21.86
CA LEU A 48 -11.87 -10.44 20.75
C LEU A 48 -12.28 -9.01 20.43
N ILE A 49 -11.31 -8.16 20.12
CA ILE A 49 -11.50 -6.81 19.60
C ILE A 49 -11.17 -6.82 18.11
N PHE A 50 -12.06 -6.28 17.27
CA PHE A 50 -11.86 -6.16 15.83
C PHE A 50 -11.63 -4.71 15.39
N PRO A 51 -10.93 -4.49 14.27
CA PRO A 51 -10.64 -3.14 13.78
C PRO A 51 -11.92 -2.38 13.38
N ASP A 52 -12.89 -3.10 12.81
CA ASP A 52 -14.18 -2.58 12.36
C ASP A 52 -15.25 -3.70 12.41
N GLU A 53 -16.52 -3.31 12.22
CA GLU A 53 -17.65 -4.24 12.24
C GLU A 53 -17.50 -5.34 11.18
N GLU A 54 -17.04 -4.99 9.98
CA GLU A 54 -16.93 -5.91 8.86
C GLU A 54 -15.93 -7.04 9.17
N ALA A 55 -14.79 -6.73 9.76
CA ALA A 55 -13.81 -7.70 10.23
C ALA A 55 -14.40 -8.65 11.28
N GLY A 56 -15.16 -8.11 12.24
CA GLY A 56 -15.85 -8.93 13.24
C GLY A 56 -16.90 -9.86 12.62
N ARG A 57 -17.65 -9.38 11.61
CA ARG A 57 -18.62 -10.18 10.86
C ARG A 57 -17.95 -11.26 10.03
N MET A 58 -16.83 -10.95 9.36
CA MET A 58 -16.07 -11.92 8.58
C MET A 58 -15.56 -13.06 9.45
N GLU A 59 -14.99 -12.75 10.61
CA GLU A 59 -14.53 -13.79 11.55
C GLU A 59 -15.71 -14.57 12.14
N LEU A 60 -16.85 -13.93 12.45
CA LEU A 60 -18.05 -14.66 12.88
C LEU A 60 -18.51 -15.67 11.82
N LYS A 61 -18.58 -15.27 10.55
CA LYS A 61 -18.93 -16.18 9.44
C LYS A 61 -17.95 -17.35 9.36
N ALA A 62 -16.65 -17.07 9.43
CA ALA A 62 -15.61 -18.09 9.37
C ALA A 62 -15.66 -19.03 10.58
N ASN A 63 -15.91 -18.50 11.78
CA ASN A 63 -16.02 -19.26 13.01
C ASN A 63 -17.22 -20.21 12.98
N LEU A 64 -18.40 -19.74 12.55
CA LEU A 64 -19.61 -20.56 12.40
C LEU A 64 -19.35 -21.75 11.47
N LYS A 65 -18.74 -21.53 10.29
CA LYS A 65 -18.39 -22.62 9.37
C LYS A 65 -17.36 -23.57 9.97
N ARG A 66 -16.33 -23.04 10.64
CA ARG A 66 -15.18 -23.81 11.16
C ARG A 66 -15.51 -24.63 12.40
N MET A 67 -16.30 -24.09 13.32
CA MET A 67 -16.58 -24.70 14.63
C MET A 67 -17.93 -25.41 14.67
N HIS A 68 -18.88 -24.96 13.85
CA HIS A 68 -20.27 -25.40 13.89
C HIS A 68 -20.82 -25.83 12.53
N GLY A 69 -19.99 -25.92 11.48
CA GLY A 69 -20.44 -26.21 10.12
C GLY A 69 -21.27 -27.49 9.99
N ASP A 70 -20.89 -28.57 10.67
CA ASP A 70 -21.60 -29.85 10.60
C ASP A 70 -22.84 -29.94 11.50
N ARG A 71 -23.17 -28.86 12.22
CA ARG A 71 -24.28 -28.78 13.18
C ARG A 71 -25.44 -27.96 12.64
N THR A 72 -26.65 -28.25 13.09
CA THR A 72 -27.79 -27.34 12.95
C THR A 72 -27.71 -26.16 13.92
N ILE A 73 -28.57 -25.16 13.78
CA ILE A 73 -28.64 -24.03 14.72
C ILE A 73 -28.86 -24.53 16.16
N SER A 74 -29.83 -25.44 16.35
CA SER A 74 -30.16 -26.00 17.67
C SER A 74 -29.02 -26.79 18.30
N GLU A 75 -28.15 -27.40 17.49
CA GLU A 75 -26.96 -28.14 17.95
C GLU A 75 -25.73 -27.24 18.18
N ALA A 76 -25.64 -26.12 17.45
CA ALA A 76 -24.53 -25.19 17.55
C ALA A 76 -24.63 -24.29 18.78
N ILE A 77 -25.82 -23.75 19.04
CA ILE A 77 -26.04 -22.72 20.07
C ILE A 77 -25.70 -23.16 21.50
N PRO A 78 -25.93 -24.41 21.96
CA PRO A 78 -25.48 -24.83 23.28
C PRO A 78 -23.96 -24.75 23.50
N ALA A 79 -23.17 -24.87 22.42
CA ALA A 79 -21.71 -24.72 22.49
C ALA A 79 -21.27 -23.25 22.34
N TYR A 80 -22.08 -22.42 21.67
CA TYR A 80 -21.84 -21.00 21.44
C TYR A 80 -22.28 -20.12 22.62
N ALA A 81 -23.51 -20.34 23.10
CA ALA A 81 -24.17 -19.67 24.22
C ALA A 81 -24.63 -20.71 25.27
N PRO A 82 -23.71 -21.19 26.14
CA PRO A 82 -24.01 -22.27 27.10
C PRO A 82 -25.08 -21.89 28.13
N LYS A 83 -25.88 -22.88 28.55
CA LYS A 83 -27.01 -22.72 29.50
C LYS A 83 -26.64 -22.10 30.85
N LYS A 84 -25.38 -22.25 31.27
CA LYS A 84 -24.87 -21.67 32.53
C LYS A 84 -24.88 -20.13 32.49
N GLU A 85 -24.80 -19.55 31.30
CA GLU A 85 -24.61 -18.11 31.12
C GLU A 85 -25.75 -17.46 30.33
N ASN A 86 -26.55 -18.26 29.61
CA ASN A 86 -27.58 -17.78 28.70
C ASN A 86 -28.85 -18.63 28.79
N ASN A 87 -29.99 -18.03 28.43
CA ASN A 87 -31.18 -18.81 28.11
C ASN A 87 -31.04 -19.41 26.70
N THR A 88 -30.31 -20.53 26.61
CA THR A 88 -29.97 -21.18 25.34
C THR A 88 -31.20 -21.55 24.51
N GLN A 89 -32.31 -21.97 25.13
CA GLN A 89 -33.53 -22.31 24.38
C GLN A 89 -34.14 -21.09 23.73
N LYS A 90 -34.30 -20.00 24.49
CA LYS A 90 -34.78 -18.72 23.95
C LYS A 90 -33.86 -18.22 22.81
N TYR A 91 -32.54 -18.38 22.97
CA TYR A 91 -31.58 -18.01 21.93
C TYR A 91 -31.84 -18.79 20.63
N ILE A 92 -32.02 -20.11 20.72
CA ILE A 92 -32.33 -20.97 19.57
C ILE A 92 -33.63 -20.51 18.90
N ASP A 93 -34.68 -20.31 19.69
CA ASP A 93 -36.01 -19.94 19.19
C ASP A 93 -35.97 -18.56 18.49
N ASP A 94 -35.32 -17.57 19.11
CA ASP A 94 -35.14 -16.24 18.54
C ASP A 94 -34.30 -16.29 17.27
N LEU A 95 -33.19 -17.04 17.27
CA LEU A 95 -32.30 -17.11 16.11
C LEU A 95 -32.96 -17.81 14.92
N LEU A 96 -33.73 -18.88 15.14
CA LEU A 96 -34.52 -19.53 14.09
C LEU A 96 -35.57 -18.58 13.53
N LYS A 97 -36.27 -17.85 14.42
CA LYS A 97 -37.29 -16.86 14.02
C LYS A 97 -36.71 -15.70 13.22
N ILE A 98 -35.60 -15.11 13.66
CA ILE A 98 -34.97 -13.95 13.00
C ILE A 98 -34.30 -14.36 11.68
N SER A 99 -33.58 -15.49 11.68
CA SER A 99 -32.83 -15.93 10.50
C SER A 99 -33.72 -16.51 9.41
N GLY A 100 -34.86 -17.10 9.77
CA GLY A 100 -35.77 -17.78 8.84
C GLY A 100 -35.14 -19.00 8.16
N VAL A 101 -34.06 -19.55 8.73
CA VAL A 101 -33.37 -20.74 8.21
C VAL A 101 -34.06 -22.00 8.77
N PRO A 102 -34.27 -23.04 7.96
CA PRO A 102 -34.84 -24.31 8.44
C PRO A 102 -33.99 -24.90 9.57
N GLY A 103 -34.64 -25.30 10.67
CA GLY A 103 -33.95 -25.75 11.88
C GLY A 103 -33.21 -27.08 11.76
N ASP A 104 -33.52 -27.88 10.74
CA ASP A 104 -32.87 -29.13 10.37
C ASP A 104 -31.66 -28.94 9.45
N LYS A 105 -31.49 -27.74 8.89
CA LYS A 105 -30.39 -27.42 7.97
C LYS A 105 -29.08 -27.21 8.73
N LYS A 106 -28.01 -27.82 8.24
CA LYS A 106 -26.65 -27.63 8.78
C LYS A 106 -26.06 -26.29 8.35
N ILE A 107 -25.24 -25.70 9.21
CA ILE A 107 -24.60 -24.40 8.96
C ILE A 107 -23.71 -24.42 7.72
N ARG A 108 -23.02 -25.53 7.41
CA ARG A 108 -22.18 -25.66 6.21
C ARG A 108 -22.98 -25.64 4.90
N ASP A 109 -24.23 -26.07 4.94
CA ASP A 109 -25.12 -26.18 3.78
C ASP A 109 -25.97 -24.91 3.59
N CYS A 110 -25.84 -23.94 4.49
CA CYS A 110 -26.45 -22.63 4.35
C CYS A 110 -25.74 -21.83 3.25
N SER A 111 -26.54 -21.22 2.38
CA SER A 111 -26.07 -20.24 1.42
C SER A 111 -25.48 -19.02 2.14
N ASP A 112 -24.67 -18.24 1.43
CA ASP A 112 -24.08 -17.03 2.00
C ASP A 112 -25.14 -16.01 2.45
N ALA A 113 -26.30 -15.94 1.79
CA ALA A 113 -27.42 -15.11 2.21
C ALA A 113 -28.06 -15.60 3.51
N GLU A 114 -28.23 -16.91 3.67
CA GLU A 114 -28.76 -17.51 4.92
C GLU A 114 -27.78 -17.31 6.07
N LEU A 115 -26.47 -17.45 5.84
CA LEU A 115 -25.45 -17.17 6.84
C LEU A 115 -25.45 -15.72 7.29
N ILE A 116 -25.64 -14.76 6.37
CA ILE A 116 -25.79 -13.35 6.72
C ILE A 116 -27.02 -13.13 7.63
N LYS A 117 -28.13 -13.83 7.37
CA LYS A 117 -29.33 -13.75 8.24
C LYS A 117 -29.06 -14.33 9.63
N ILE A 118 -28.37 -15.48 9.73
CA ILE A 118 -27.94 -16.05 11.01
C ILE A 118 -27.05 -15.05 11.77
N MET A 119 -26.07 -14.47 11.10
CA MET A 119 -25.16 -13.48 11.72
C MET A 119 -25.89 -12.22 12.18
N ASN A 120 -26.88 -11.74 11.43
CA ASN A 120 -27.72 -10.62 11.84
C ASN A 120 -28.53 -10.95 13.10
N GLY A 121 -29.11 -12.15 13.15
CA GLY A 121 -29.83 -12.62 14.34
C GLY A 121 -28.93 -12.72 15.57
N ILE A 122 -27.72 -13.26 15.42
CA ILE A 122 -26.71 -13.26 16.49
C ILE A 122 -26.40 -11.83 16.94
N ALA A 123 -26.09 -10.92 16.02
CA ALA A 123 -25.77 -9.53 16.36
C ALA A 123 -26.92 -8.82 17.09
N GLU A 124 -28.16 -9.13 16.75
CA GLU A 124 -29.36 -8.61 17.42
C GLU A 124 -29.50 -9.18 18.84
N ILE A 125 -29.35 -10.49 19.00
CA ILE A 125 -29.45 -11.18 20.30
C ILE A 125 -28.32 -10.76 21.25
N GLU A 126 -27.08 -10.65 20.75
CA GLU A 126 -25.93 -10.14 21.51
C GLU A 126 -26.03 -8.63 21.79
N GLY A 127 -26.99 -7.95 21.17
CA GLY A 127 -27.23 -6.53 21.38
C GLY A 127 -26.15 -5.64 20.76
N TYR A 128 -25.51 -6.06 19.66
CA TYR A 128 -24.51 -5.26 18.95
C TYR A 128 -25.07 -3.91 18.49
N HIS A 129 -26.37 -3.82 18.17
CA HIS A 129 -27.04 -2.55 17.82
C HIS A 129 -27.86 -1.94 18.98
N ALA A 130 -27.81 -2.52 20.18
CA ALA A 130 -28.56 -2.01 21.33
C ALA A 130 -27.95 -0.73 21.94
N LYS A 131 -28.82 0.04 22.61
CA LYS A 131 -28.52 1.31 23.29
C LYS A 131 -27.88 2.39 22.39
N PRO A 132 -28.41 2.65 21.17
CA PRO A 132 -27.85 3.64 20.24
C PRO A 132 -27.70 5.03 20.85
N GLU A 133 -28.62 5.45 21.70
CA GLU A 133 -28.65 6.74 22.38
C GLU A 133 -27.47 6.97 23.33
N THR A 134 -26.84 5.90 23.82
CA THR A 134 -25.67 6.00 24.69
C THR A 134 -24.34 5.93 23.95
N ARG A 135 -24.36 5.63 22.64
CA ARG A 135 -23.15 5.40 21.84
C ARG A 135 -22.42 6.70 21.60
N LYS A 136 -21.13 6.68 21.94
CA LYS A 136 -20.23 7.80 21.70
C LYS A 136 -18.93 7.29 21.10
N GLU A 137 -18.56 7.88 19.98
CA GLU A 137 -17.29 7.65 19.30
C GLU A 137 -16.41 8.87 19.51
N THR A 138 -15.26 8.65 20.15
CA THR A 138 -14.31 9.71 20.46
C THR A 138 -13.03 9.42 19.71
N TRP A 139 -12.60 10.37 18.88
CA TRP A 139 -11.25 10.35 18.34
C TRP A 139 -10.29 10.67 19.47
N VAL A 140 -9.33 9.77 19.68
CA VAL A 140 -8.31 9.91 20.70
C VAL A 140 -6.96 9.88 20.03
N GLU A 141 -6.09 10.76 20.51
CA GLU A 141 -4.71 10.79 20.10
C GLU A 141 -3.98 9.60 20.70
N VAL A 142 -3.15 8.96 19.87
CA VAL A 142 -2.34 7.83 20.28
C VAL A 142 -0.90 8.06 19.88
N SER A 143 0.01 7.74 20.79
CA SER A 143 1.44 7.70 20.49
C SER A 143 1.90 6.27 20.36
N ARG A 144 2.94 6.05 19.56
CA ARG A 144 3.55 4.72 19.41
C ARG A 144 4.94 4.74 20.02
N ILE A 145 5.35 3.60 20.56
CA ILE A 145 6.70 3.40 21.06
C ILE A 145 7.31 2.22 20.31
N ASN A 146 8.54 2.35 19.85
CA ASN A 146 9.31 1.29 19.21
C ASN A 146 10.61 1.05 20.00
N ALA A 147 10.87 -0.19 20.40
CA ALA A 147 12.15 -0.62 20.95
C ALA A 147 13.14 -0.89 19.80
N THR A 148 14.27 -0.20 19.82
CA THR A 148 15.34 -0.41 18.83
C THR A 148 16.72 -0.09 19.41
N ASN A 149 17.75 -0.77 18.92
CA ASN A 149 19.14 -0.40 19.18
C ASN A 149 19.71 0.60 18.15
N GLY A 150 18.84 1.15 17.28
CA GLY A 150 19.21 2.03 16.17
C GLY A 150 19.52 1.31 14.85
N ILE A 151 19.63 -0.02 14.85
CA ILE A 151 19.90 -0.85 13.67
C ILE A 151 18.82 -1.94 13.47
N GLN A 152 18.31 -2.50 14.57
CA GLN A 152 17.33 -3.59 14.58
C GLN A 152 16.20 -3.29 15.58
N PRO A 153 14.99 -3.80 15.32
CA PRO A 153 13.94 -3.82 16.34
C PRO A 153 14.34 -4.76 17.48
N LEU A 154 13.93 -4.42 18.70
CA LEU A 154 14.17 -5.23 19.88
C LEU A 154 12.86 -5.89 20.32
N PRO A 155 12.64 -7.19 20.02
CA PRO A 155 11.46 -7.91 20.50
C PRO A 155 11.56 -8.19 22.00
N ASP A 156 10.41 -8.45 22.64
CA ASP A 156 10.29 -8.81 24.05
C ASP A 156 10.91 -7.79 25.04
N THR A 157 11.15 -6.56 24.58
CA THR A 157 11.63 -5.47 25.42
C THR A 157 10.50 -5.03 26.33
N GLU A 158 10.74 -4.98 27.63
CA GLU A 158 9.73 -4.59 28.62
C GLU A 158 9.82 -3.11 28.97
N ILE A 159 8.67 -2.44 28.99
CA ILE A 159 8.50 -1.10 29.56
C ILE A 159 7.35 -1.09 30.56
N ILE A 160 7.38 -0.11 31.45
CA ILE A 160 6.31 0.18 32.40
C ILE A 160 5.65 1.48 31.94
N ILE A 161 4.35 1.41 31.67
CA ILE A 161 3.52 2.58 31.40
C ILE A 161 2.79 2.94 32.69
N GLU A 162 2.98 4.18 33.15
CA GLU A 162 2.25 4.72 34.29
C GLU A 162 1.27 5.80 33.83
N MET A 163 0.00 5.60 34.17
CA MET A 163 -1.10 6.49 33.82
C MET A 163 -2.09 6.54 34.98
N GLY A 164 -2.41 7.75 35.47
CA GLY A 164 -3.38 7.93 36.56
C GLY A 164 -3.05 7.16 37.84
N GLY A 165 -1.76 6.97 38.16
CA GLY A 165 -1.29 6.23 39.33
C GLY A 165 -1.35 4.70 39.20
N LYS A 166 -1.70 4.16 38.02
CA LYS A 166 -1.61 2.72 37.73
C LYS A 166 -0.43 2.44 36.82
N GLU A 167 0.31 1.38 37.14
CA GLU A 167 1.42 0.88 36.33
C GLU A 167 1.00 -0.38 35.57
N GLU A 168 1.34 -0.43 34.29
CA GLU A 168 1.15 -1.59 33.43
C GLU A 168 2.47 -1.97 32.76
N ARG A 169 2.84 -3.26 32.83
CA ARG A 169 4.02 -3.80 32.15
C ARG A 169 3.61 -4.31 30.77
N ILE A 170 4.24 -3.79 29.74
CA ILE A 170 4.00 -4.19 28.36
C ILE A 170 5.30 -4.56 27.67
N LYS A 171 5.22 -5.50 26.73
CA LYS A 171 6.35 -5.99 25.94
C LYS A 171 6.20 -5.60 24.48
N SER A 172 7.34 -5.39 23.82
CA SER A 172 7.36 -5.18 22.38
C SER A 172 7.13 -6.49 21.62
N ASP A 173 6.47 -6.38 20.46
CA ASP A 173 6.26 -7.51 19.55
C ASP A 173 7.54 -7.89 18.77
N VAL A 174 7.43 -8.88 17.87
CA VAL A 174 8.55 -9.33 17.01
C VAL A 174 9.15 -8.23 16.13
N THR A 175 8.43 -7.13 15.92
CA THR A 175 8.88 -5.95 15.16
C THR A 175 9.39 -4.83 16.05
N GLY A 176 9.52 -5.08 17.36
CA GLY A 176 9.95 -4.10 18.35
C GLY A 176 8.89 -3.06 18.67
N ARG A 177 7.63 -3.24 18.25
CA ARG A 177 6.56 -2.27 18.50
C ARG A 177 5.84 -2.56 19.79
N PHE A 178 5.54 -1.51 20.56
CA PHE A 178 4.63 -1.60 21.68
C PHE A 178 3.19 -1.33 21.24
N PRO A 179 2.19 -1.83 21.99
CA PRO A 179 0.80 -1.39 21.83
C PRO A 179 0.68 0.16 21.83
N PRO A 180 -0.22 0.74 21.02
CA PRO A 180 -0.42 2.19 21.00
C PRO A 180 -0.77 2.72 22.39
N VAL A 181 -0.08 3.79 22.80
CA VAL A 181 -0.33 4.48 24.08
C VAL A 181 -1.38 5.54 23.84
N ILE A 182 -2.51 5.42 24.52
CA ILE A 182 -3.64 6.34 24.40
C ILE A 182 -3.38 7.58 25.26
N HIS A 183 -3.58 8.77 24.67
CA HIS A 183 -3.48 10.01 25.42
C HIS A 183 -4.70 10.16 26.34
N PRO A 184 -4.51 10.41 27.64
CA PRO A 184 -5.60 10.65 28.57
C PRO A 184 -6.49 11.81 28.14
N ALA A 185 -7.80 11.70 28.36
CA ALA A 185 -8.77 12.73 27.99
C ALA A 185 -8.56 14.05 28.75
N ASP A 186 -8.02 13.96 29.97
CA ASP A 186 -7.63 15.10 30.80
C ASP A 186 -6.27 15.70 30.42
N LYS A 187 -5.65 15.18 29.34
CA LYS A 187 -4.32 15.56 28.83
C LYS A 187 -3.20 15.32 29.85
N SER A 188 -3.46 14.51 30.87
CA SER A 188 -2.42 14.11 31.82
C SER A 188 -1.32 13.32 31.13
N ALA A 189 -0.14 13.38 31.73
CA ALA A 189 1.06 12.77 31.21
C ALA A 189 1.10 11.26 31.44
N VAL A 190 1.30 10.50 30.37
CA VAL A 190 1.60 9.07 30.44
C VAL A 190 3.11 8.89 30.57
N HIS A 191 3.52 8.32 31.70
CA HIS A 191 4.92 8.18 32.06
C HIS A 191 5.45 6.85 31.52
N VAL A 192 6.57 6.90 30.78
CA VAL A 192 7.24 5.70 30.28
C VAL A 192 8.46 5.44 31.15
N LYS A 193 8.52 4.26 31.76
CA LYS A 193 9.61 3.82 32.64
C LYS A 193 10.22 2.51 32.15
N VAL A 194 11.48 2.27 32.51
CA VAL A 194 12.19 0.99 32.27
C VAL A 194 12.87 0.54 33.55
N VAL A 195 13.06 -0.77 33.68
CA VAL A 195 13.90 -1.33 34.75
C VAL A 195 15.36 -1.21 34.32
N ASN A 196 16.19 -0.54 35.12
CA ASN A 196 17.62 -0.47 34.87
C ASN A 196 18.24 -1.86 35.09
N PRO A 197 18.86 -2.47 34.07
CA PRO A 197 19.40 -3.84 34.20
C PRO A 197 20.58 -3.94 35.17
N LYS A 198 21.22 -2.83 35.55
CA LYS A 198 22.35 -2.82 36.49
C LYS A 198 21.91 -2.64 37.95
N THR A 199 20.92 -1.78 38.20
CA THR A 199 20.49 -1.43 39.57
C THR A 199 19.16 -2.09 39.95
N ASN A 200 18.46 -2.68 38.98
CA ASN A 200 17.10 -3.21 39.10
C ASN A 200 16.05 -2.18 39.55
N GLU A 201 16.38 -0.89 39.47
CA GLU A 201 15.49 0.21 39.82
C GLU A 201 14.66 0.65 38.61
N VAL A 202 13.44 1.10 38.86
CA VAL A 202 12.57 1.65 37.82
C VAL A 202 12.94 3.11 37.55
N VAL A 203 13.29 3.43 36.31
CA VAL A 203 13.71 4.77 35.89
C VAL A 203 12.73 5.33 34.86
N LYS A 204 12.22 6.54 35.09
CA LYS A 204 11.44 7.30 34.10
C LYS A 204 12.37 7.73 32.95
N ILE A 205 12.02 7.35 31.74
CA ILE A 205 12.81 7.63 30.53
C ILE A 205 12.10 8.58 29.56
N GLY A 206 10.80 8.78 29.72
CA GLY A 206 10.02 9.63 28.84
C GLY A 206 8.64 9.90 29.38
N GLU A 207 7.95 10.79 28.67
CA GLU A 207 6.61 11.23 28.98
C GLU A 207 5.86 11.49 27.68
N ILE A 208 4.64 10.97 27.60
CA ILE A 208 3.74 11.11 26.47
C ILE A 208 2.60 12.01 26.93
N GLN A 209 2.52 13.19 26.33
CA GLN A 209 1.50 14.20 26.61
C GLN A 209 1.24 15.06 25.38
N GLY A 210 0.11 15.77 25.39
CA GLY A 210 -0.27 16.74 24.36
C GLY A 210 -1.39 16.27 23.43
N GLU A 211 -1.68 17.10 22.43
CA GLU A 211 -2.84 16.98 21.54
C GLU A 211 -2.52 16.32 20.20
N THR A 212 -1.32 15.78 20.04
CA THR A 212 -0.89 15.10 18.82
C THR A 212 -0.23 13.78 19.14
N GLY A 213 -0.62 12.73 18.42
CA GLY A 213 0.09 11.45 18.42
C GLY A 213 1.54 11.62 17.96
N ARG A 214 2.47 10.96 18.66
CA ARG A 214 3.90 10.96 18.33
C ARG A 214 4.45 9.54 18.29
N ASP A 215 5.46 9.35 17.44
CA ASP A 215 6.22 8.10 17.40
C ASP A 215 7.52 8.28 18.21
N PHE A 216 7.69 7.44 19.24
CA PHE A 216 8.85 7.43 20.12
C PHE A 216 9.74 6.21 19.83
N ASN A 217 11.04 6.42 19.75
CA ASN A 217 12.01 5.33 19.68
C ASN A 217 12.73 5.18 21.02
N LEU A 218 12.55 4.03 21.65
CA LEU A 218 13.28 3.62 22.84
C LEU A 218 14.64 3.08 22.42
N LEU A 219 15.69 3.87 22.65
CA LEU A 219 17.08 3.55 22.30
C LEU A 219 17.80 2.93 23.48
N SER A 220 18.31 1.71 23.32
CA SER A 220 19.07 1.02 24.38
C SER A 220 20.50 1.55 24.57
N ARG A 221 21.05 2.31 23.60
CA ARG A 221 22.39 2.94 23.68
C ARG A 221 22.46 4.23 22.85
N SER A 222 22.66 5.39 23.48
CA SER A 222 22.93 6.67 22.78
C SER A 222 24.19 7.34 23.32
N ARG A 223 25.15 7.70 22.45
CA ARG A 223 26.22 8.67 22.78
C ARG A 223 25.72 10.07 22.41
N LYS A 224 25.82 11.05 23.32
CA LYS A 224 25.43 12.46 23.10
C LYS A 224 26.65 13.33 22.80
N TRP A 225 26.52 14.27 21.87
CA TRP A 225 27.48 15.37 21.63
C TRP A 225 26.75 16.70 21.44
N LYS A 226 27.40 17.81 21.83
CA LYS A 226 26.81 19.16 21.94
C LYS A 226 27.51 20.12 20.97
N GLY A 227 26.76 20.97 20.28
CA GLY A 227 27.28 22.05 19.43
C GLY A 227 26.32 23.24 19.35
N VAL A 228 26.86 24.46 19.27
CA VAL A 228 26.14 25.76 19.31
C VAL A 228 26.09 26.34 17.89
N ALA A 229 24.95 26.91 17.47
CA ALA A 229 24.76 27.49 16.14
C ALA A 229 24.53 29.02 16.20
N GLY A 230 25.23 29.76 15.33
CA GLY A 230 24.99 31.17 15.04
C GLY A 230 23.91 31.36 13.96
N SER A 231 23.12 32.43 14.10
CA SER A 231 21.88 32.73 13.37
C SER A 231 22.10 33.51 12.06
N GLU A 232 21.22 33.32 11.06
CA GLU A 232 20.77 34.43 10.19
C GLU A 232 19.43 34.13 9.47
N LYS A 233 18.79 35.20 8.96
CA LYS A 233 17.34 35.48 8.94
C LYS A 233 16.68 35.49 7.53
N ILE A 234 15.44 34.95 7.46
CA ILE A 234 14.17 35.48 6.84
C ILE A 234 14.11 35.62 5.27
N ASN A 235 13.07 35.17 4.52
CA ASN A 235 11.80 35.87 4.20
C ASN A 235 10.78 35.11 3.34
N ASN A 236 9.52 35.54 3.48
CA ASN A 236 8.24 34.94 3.06
C ASN A 236 7.51 35.85 2.04
N SER A 237 6.73 35.29 1.10
CA SER A 237 5.44 35.82 0.54
C SER A 237 5.04 35.14 -0.78
N LYS A 238 3.80 34.62 -0.87
CA LYS A 238 3.19 33.97 -2.04
C LYS A 238 1.88 34.68 -2.42
N THR A 239 1.74 35.03 -3.68
CA THR A 239 0.48 35.41 -4.34
C THR A 239 -0.11 34.16 -5.01
N GLU A 240 -1.39 33.83 -4.76
CA GLU A 240 -2.03 32.63 -5.29
C GLU A 240 -2.31 32.71 -6.80
N ILE A 241 -1.70 31.81 -7.58
CA ILE A 241 -2.06 31.52 -8.97
C ILE A 241 -2.92 30.26 -8.96
N LYS A 242 -4.18 30.34 -9.43
CA LYS A 242 -5.03 29.15 -9.65
C LYS A 242 -4.38 28.26 -10.71
N ARG A 243 -4.07 27.03 -10.33
CA ARG A 243 -3.34 26.06 -11.17
C ARG A 243 -4.29 25.29 -12.10
N PRO A 244 -3.86 24.93 -13.32
CA PRO A 244 -4.65 24.09 -14.22
C PRO A 244 -4.96 22.72 -13.60
N THR A 245 -6.16 22.22 -13.85
CA THR A 245 -6.58 20.85 -13.49
C THR A 245 -6.20 19.90 -14.62
N ARG A 246 -5.52 18.78 -14.32
CA ARG A 246 -5.16 17.75 -15.30
C ARG A 246 -6.25 16.69 -15.39
N TYR A 247 -6.78 16.44 -16.60
CA TYR A 247 -7.82 15.46 -16.87
C TYR A 247 -7.30 14.30 -17.71
N VAL A 248 -7.52 13.05 -17.28
CA VAL A 248 -7.21 11.86 -18.07
C VAL A 248 -8.44 11.48 -18.89
N VAL A 249 -8.33 11.55 -20.21
CA VAL A 249 -9.37 11.19 -21.18
C VAL A 249 -9.79 9.74 -20.97
N GLN A 250 -11.07 9.50 -20.79
CA GLN A 250 -11.67 8.17 -20.62
C GLN A 250 -12.18 7.61 -21.95
N LEU A 251 -12.46 6.30 -21.98
CA LEU A 251 -13.04 5.65 -23.16
C LEU A 251 -14.44 6.26 -23.46
N GLY A 252 -14.61 6.82 -24.65
CA GLY A 252 -15.85 7.46 -25.08
C GLY A 252 -15.95 8.97 -24.82
N ASP A 253 -14.88 9.58 -24.31
CA ASP A 253 -14.76 11.03 -24.21
C ASP A 253 -14.49 11.70 -25.55
N ASN A 254 -14.90 12.96 -25.63
CA ASN A 254 -14.52 13.89 -26.68
C ASN A 254 -14.37 15.29 -26.08
N LEU A 255 -13.65 16.19 -26.77
CA LEU A 255 -13.41 17.54 -26.26
C LEU A 255 -14.71 18.30 -25.93
N GLY A 256 -15.82 18.00 -26.62
CA GLY A 256 -17.13 18.59 -26.35
C GLY A 256 -17.75 18.16 -25.02
N LYS A 257 -17.59 16.88 -24.62
CA LYS A 257 -18.03 16.39 -23.31
C LYS A 257 -17.17 16.97 -22.19
N ILE A 258 -15.86 17.00 -22.41
CA ILE A 258 -14.88 17.48 -21.44
C ILE A 258 -15.05 18.99 -21.19
N SER A 259 -15.17 19.79 -22.26
CA SER A 259 -15.39 21.23 -22.15
C SER A 259 -16.66 21.58 -21.36
N LYS A 260 -17.76 20.85 -21.58
CA LYS A 260 -19.00 21.00 -20.79
C LYS A 260 -18.80 20.63 -19.32
N LEU A 261 -18.10 19.53 -19.04
CA LEU A 261 -17.85 19.05 -17.69
C LEU A 261 -17.06 20.07 -16.86
N TYR A 262 -16.08 20.71 -17.48
CA TYR A 262 -15.18 21.68 -16.84
C TYR A 262 -15.56 23.14 -17.08
N ARG A 263 -16.72 23.41 -17.71
CA ARG A 263 -17.22 24.75 -18.02
C ARG A 263 -16.18 25.63 -18.71
N THR A 264 -15.53 25.08 -19.73
CA THR A 264 -14.54 25.75 -20.59
C THR A 264 -14.97 25.58 -22.05
N THR A 265 -14.22 26.12 -23.00
CA THR A 265 -14.47 25.91 -24.44
C THR A 265 -13.52 24.87 -25.04
N ILE A 266 -13.94 24.23 -26.15
CA ILE A 266 -13.06 23.33 -26.91
C ILE A 266 -11.82 24.09 -27.40
N ALA A 267 -11.97 25.39 -27.72
CA ALA A 267 -10.86 26.25 -28.13
C ALA A 267 -9.86 26.49 -27.00
N GLU A 268 -10.32 26.78 -25.78
CA GLU A 268 -9.47 26.93 -24.58
C GLU A 268 -8.71 25.64 -24.25
N ILE A 269 -9.39 24.49 -24.25
CA ILE A 269 -8.71 23.20 -24.03
C ILE A 269 -7.65 22.97 -25.11
N LYS A 270 -7.92 23.30 -26.38
CA LYS A 270 -6.94 23.14 -27.46
C LYS A 270 -5.75 24.08 -27.32
N ALA A 271 -5.99 25.36 -27.01
CA ALA A 271 -4.95 26.36 -26.82
C ALA A 271 -4.02 25.97 -25.67
N GLU A 272 -4.58 25.57 -24.53
CA GLU A 272 -3.82 25.20 -23.34
C GLU A 272 -2.98 23.92 -23.54
N ASN A 273 -3.43 23.04 -24.44
CA ASN A 273 -2.75 21.78 -24.73
C ASN A 273 -1.96 21.82 -26.04
N ASN A 274 -1.75 22.99 -26.64
CA ASN A 274 -1.05 23.19 -27.92
C ASN A 274 -1.56 22.27 -29.04
N ARG A 275 -2.89 22.15 -29.18
CA ARG A 275 -3.54 21.23 -30.15
C ARG A 275 -4.21 21.94 -31.32
N LEU A 276 -4.08 21.34 -32.50
CA LEU A 276 -4.70 21.83 -33.74
C LEU A 276 -6.00 21.09 -34.13
N GLY A 277 -6.27 19.91 -33.55
CA GLY A 277 -7.41 19.06 -33.92
C GLY A 277 -8.21 18.53 -32.73
N ASP A 278 -9.43 18.04 -33.00
CA ASP A 278 -10.40 17.64 -31.97
C ASP A 278 -10.27 16.18 -31.52
N LYS A 279 -9.36 15.42 -32.14
CA LYS A 279 -9.14 14.01 -31.83
C LYS A 279 -8.36 13.87 -30.52
N ILE A 280 -8.93 13.10 -29.60
CA ILE A 280 -8.32 12.72 -28.31
C ILE A 280 -8.40 11.21 -28.14
N PHE A 281 -7.48 10.65 -27.36
CA PHE A 281 -7.40 9.20 -27.14
C PHE A 281 -7.58 8.87 -25.66
N PRO A 282 -8.27 7.77 -25.32
CA PRO A 282 -8.35 7.30 -23.93
C PRO A 282 -6.96 7.11 -23.32
N GLY A 283 -6.76 7.61 -22.11
CA GLY A 283 -5.48 7.67 -21.39
C GLY A 283 -4.66 8.94 -21.62
N GLU A 284 -5.06 9.83 -22.53
CA GLU A 284 -4.41 11.12 -22.77
C GLU A 284 -4.65 12.11 -21.62
N VAL A 285 -3.66 12.95 -21.28
CA VAL A 285 -3.80 13.97 -20.21
C VAL A 285 -3.99 15.35 -20.83
N LEU A 286 -5.10 16.01 -20.49
CA LEU A 286 -5.42 17.39 -20.90
C LEU A 286 -5.30 18.35 -19.71
N LEU A 287 -4.66 19.49 -19.92
CA LEU A 287 -4.66 20.65 -19.02
C LEU A 287 -5.94 21.45 -19.22
N ILE A 288 -6.70 21.66 -18.15
CA ILE A 288 -7.99 22.36 -18.20
C ILE A 288 -8.02 23.43 -17.11
N HIS A 289 -8.26 24.67 -17.53
CA HIS A 289 -8.56 25.79 -16.64
C HIS A 289 -10.08 25.89 -16.51
N GLY A 290 -10.61 25.93 -15.27
CA GLY A 290 -12.05 26.10 -15.04
C GLY A 290 -12.45 27.56 -15.25
N GLY A 291 -13.37 27.81 -16.17
CA GLY A 291 -13.89 29.17 -16.44
C GLY A 291 -14.80 29.67 -15.32
N GLY A 292 -14.42 30.80 -14.72
CA GLY A 292 -15.32 31.65 -13.92
C GLY A 292 -16.24 32.46 -14.84
N GLU A 293 -17.47 32.72 -14.39
CA GLU A 293 -18.49 33.45 -15.14
C GLU A 293 -18.01 34.83 -15.62
N GLU A 294 -18.04 35.07 -16.93
CA GLU A 294 -18.37 36.39 -17.47
C GLU A 294 -19.40 36.24 -18.59
N ARG A 295 -20.58 36.82 -18.36
CA ARG A 295 -21.62 37.01 -19.37
C ARG A 295 -21.18 38.10 -20.35
N SER A 296 -21.28 37.82 -21.64
CA SER A 296 -21.55 38.88 -22.62
C SER A 296 -22.66 38.44 -23.57
N THR A 297 -23.61 39.36 -23.73
CA THR A 297 -24.89 39.28 -24.43
C THR A 297 -24.74 39.51 -25.93
N GLY A 298 -25.48 38.78 -26.77
CA GLY A 298 -25.57 39.12 -28.21
C GLY A 298 -26.35 38.14 -29.11
N VAL A 299 -27.68 38.18 -29.02
CA VAL A 299 -28.72 38.03 -30.09
C VAL A 299 -28.74 36.81 -31.06
N ARG A 300 -29.93 36.19 -31.12
CA ARG A 300 -30.48 35.07 -31.96
C ARG A 300 -30.97 35.58 -33.36
N PRO A 301 -31.53 34.80 -34.34
CA PRO A 301 -32.32 33.57 -34.16
C PRO A 301 -32.23 32.40 -35.20
N SER A 302 -32.55 31.20 -34.67
CA SER A 302 -33.42 30.10 -35.18
C SER A 302 -33.19 29.37 -36.51
N ARG A 303 -33.18 28.02 -36.48
CA ARG A 303 -34.33 27.15 -36.87
C ARG A 303 -34.16 25.69 -36.41
N SER A 304 -35.31 25.02 -36.32
CA SER A 304 -35.63 23.72 -35.70
C SER A 304 -35.63 22.56 -36.71
N SER A 305 -35.33 21.33 -36.25
CA SER A 305 -36.13 20.12 -36.58
C SER A 305 -35.68 18.86 -35.80
N LEU A 306 -36.68 18.04 -35.47
CA LEU A 306 -36.75 16.90 -34.54
C LEU A 306 -36.34 15.53 -35.12
N THR A 307 -36.40 14.52 -34.24
CA THR A 307 -36.55 13.04 -34.38
C THR A 307 -35.26 12.23 -34.21
N GLY A 308 -35.18 11.12 -33.48
CA GLY A 308 -36.16 10.32 -32.72
C GLY A 308 -35.40 9.31 -31.82
N ALA A 309 -36.07 8.81 -30.79
CA ALA A 309 -35.53 8.00 -29.70
C ALA A 309 -35.27 6.53 -30.07
N THR A 310 -34.24 5.89 -29.48
CA THR A 310 -34.39 4.55 -28.84
C THR A 310 -33.22 4.19 -27.90
N GLU A 311 -33.60 3.73 -26.71
CA GLU A 311 -32.97 2.78 -25.78
C GLU A 311 -31.56 3.02 -25.17
N ALA A 312 -31.57 3.23 -23.86
CA ALA A 312 -30.43 3.20 -22.97
C ALA A 312 -30.35 1.85 -22.23
N PRO A 313 -29.15 1.25 -22.07
CA PRO A 313 -28.85 0.37 -20.96
C PRO A 313 -28.23 1.16 -19.79
N ARG A 314 -28.66 0.76 -18.59
CA ARG A 314 -28.35 1.23 -17.24
C ARG A 314 -26.84 1.49 -16.97
N PRO A 315 -26.46 2.57 -16.25
CA PRO A 315 -25.07 2.82 -15.85
C PRO A 315 -24.62 1.85 -14.75
N ALA A 316 -23.37 1.39 -14.85
CA ALA A 316 -22.64 0.66 -13.82
C ALA A 316 -22.41 1.55 -12.57
N PRO A 317 -22.30 0.97 -11.35
CA PRO A 317 -22.06 1.74 -10.13
C PRO A 317 -20.67 2.42 -10.16
N PRO A 318 -20.51 3.62 -9.57
CA PRO A 318 -19.24 4.33 -9.54
C PRO A 318 -18.22 3.60 -8.65
N LEU A 319 -16.98 3.52 -9.13
CA LEU A 319 -15.81 3.09 -8.38
C LEU A 319 -15.60 4.04 -7.19
N VAL A 320 -15.52 3.48 -5.98
CA VAL A 320 -15.18 4.24 -4.77
C VAL A 320 -13.68 4.54 -4.79
N PRO A 321 -13.23 5.81 -4.75
CA PRO A 321 -11.82 6.14 -4.66
C PRO A 321 -11.27 5.85 -3.25
N PRO A 322 -9.99 5.45 -3.10
CA PRO A 322 -9.37 5.28 -1.80
C PRO A 322 -9.23 6.62 -1.07
N ILE A 323 -9.44 6.57 0.25
CA ILE A 323 -9.37 7.69 1.18
C ILE A 323 -7.94 8.26 1.22
N PRO A 324 -7.71 9.55 0.95
CA PRO A 324 -6.39 10.16 1.09
C PRO A 324 -6.09 10.47 2.56
N SER A 325 -5.04 9.86 3.12
CA SER A 325 -4.41 10.36 4.36
C SER A 325 -3.68 11.66 4.07
N SER A 326 -4.17 12.76 4.64
CA SER A 326 -3.48 14.05 4.68
C SER A 326 -2.53 14.09 5.88
N THR A 327 -1.23 13.99 5.63
CA THR A 327 -0.20 14.53 6.51
C THR A 327 0.76 15.32 5.63
N GLU A 328 0.86 16.62 5.88
CA GLU A 328 1.80 17.50 5.16
C GLU A 328 3.24 17.32 5.67
N PRO A 329 4.25 17.56 4.81
CA PRO A 329 5.65 17.39 5.15
C PRO A 329 6.24 18.63 5.84
N SER A 330 7.06 18.43 6.87
CA SER A 330 7.97 19.46 7.39
C SER A 330 9.30 19.38 6.65
N ASP A 331 9.66 20.44 5.93
CA ASP A 331 10.91 20.59 5.20
C ASP A 331 12.13 20.75 6.13
N SER A 332 13.25 20.08 5.81
CA SER A 332 14.55 20.75 5.61
C SER A 332 15.53 19.84 4.83
N VAL A 333 16.29 20.48 3.96
CA VAL A 333 17.08 19.91 2.84
C VAL A 333 18.59 20.04 3.14
N ARG A 334 19.33 18.93 2.99
CA ARG A 334 20.61 18.71 2.23
C ARG A 334 21.76 19.77 2.37
N SER A 335 23.05 19.43 2.55
CA SER A 335 23.93 18.72 1.59
C SER A 335 25.39 18.59 2.09
N LYS A 336 26.11 17.54 1.62
CA LYS A 336 27.55 17.46 1.18
C LYS A 336 28.67 17.93 2.13
N GLU A 337 29.85 17.33 2.28
CA GLU A 337 30.70 16.27 1.66
C GLU A 337 31.54 15.72 2.86
N GLY A 338 31.89 14.44 3.01
CA GLY A 338 32.63 13.57 2.13
C GLY A 338 33.54 12.68 3.00
N ALA A 339 33.62 11.39 2.65
CA ALA A 339 34.41 10.30 3.25
C ALA A 339 33.91 9.67 4.57
N GLY A 340 33.23 8.50 4.45
CA GLY A 340 33.16 7.51 5.55
C GLY A 340 31.79 6.88 5.83
N LYS A 341 31.21 6.19 4.83
CA LYS A 341 30.05 5.27 4.85
C LYS A 341 29.50 4.79 6.20
N VAL A 342 28.21 5.03 6.41
CA VAL A 342 27.27 4.05 6.99
C VAL A 342 26.05 4.02 6.07
N LEU A 343 25.90 2.93 5.31
CA LEU A 343 24.76 2.67 4.44
C LEU A 343 23.54 2.34 5.32
N ALA A 344 22.68 3.34 5.50
CA ALA A 344 21.31 3.08 5.92
C ALA A 344 20.64 2.28 4.80
N LEU A 345 20.27 1.03 5.09
CA LEU A 345 19.27 0.32 4.28
C LEU A 345 18.07 1.27 4.21
N ILE A 346 17.83 1.87 3.04
CA ILE A 346 16.85 2.95 2.83
C ILE A 346 15.53 2.50 3.44
N ASN A 347 15.19 3.09 4.59
CA ASN A 347 13.97 2.81 5.33
C ASN A 347 12.81 3.12 4.37
N PRO A 348 11.87 2.20 4.10
CA PRO A 348 10.70 2.53 3.30
C PRO A 348 10.00 3.69 4.01
N MET A 349 10.04 4.89 3.41
CA MET A 349 9.30 6.03 3.95
C MET A 349 7.84 5.61 4.02
N LEU A 350 7.27 5.58 5.24
CA LEU A 350 5.86 5.21 5.44
C LEU A 350 4.99 6.07 4.50
N GLY A 351 4.31 5.42 3.56
CA GLY A 351 3.41 6.05 2.59
C GLY A 351 3.92 6.16 1.15
N ARG A 352 5.22 5.93 0.88
CA ARG A 352 5.78 5.99 -0.47
C ARG A 352 5.88 4.62 -1.14
N ALA A 353 5.38 4.50 -2.36
CA ALA A 353 5.46 3.33 -3.24
C ALA A 353 5.23 1.99 -2.50
N PRO A 354 3.97 1.65 -2.13
CA PRO A 354 3.65 0.51 -1.27
C PRO A 354 4.13 -0.87 -1.76
N TRP A 355 4.47 -1.00 -3.03
CA TRP A 355 5.04 -2.22 -3.64
C TRP A 355 6.54 -2.41 -3.37
N MET A 356 7.27 -1.37 -2.94
CA MET A 356 8.71 -1.45 -2.69
C MET A 356 9.10 -2.38 -1.54
N PRO A 357 8.40 -2.36 -0.38
CA PRO A 357 8.65 -3.35 0.67
C PRO A 357 8.48 -4.80 0.19
N ILE A 358 7.51 -5.06 -0.70
CA ILE A 358 7.28 -6.40 -1.27
C ILE A 358 8.46 -6.79 -2.18
N ALA A 359 8.88 -5.89 -3.08
CA ALA A 359 10.02 -6.15 -3.96
C ALA A 359 11.32 -6.41 -3.18
N ILE A 360 11.57 -5.64 -2.11
CA ILE A 360 12.76 -5.80 -1.25
C ILE A 360 12.67 -7.11 -0.44
N ALA A 361 11.49 -7.45 0.08
CA ALA A 361 11.28 -8.71 0.79
C ALA A 361 11.52 -9.91 -0.13
N GLU A 362 11.03 -9.85 -1.37
CA GLU A 362 11.26 -10.90 -2.36
C GLU A 362 12.73 -11.02 -2.76
N ALA A 363 13.43 -9.90 -2.97
CA ALA A 363 14.87 -9.89 -3.21
C ALA A 363 15.67 -10.54 -2.07
N LYS A 364 15.28 -10.30 -0.81
CA LYS A 364 15.88 -10.95 0.37
C LYS A 364 15.58 -12.44 0.44
N LEU A 365 14.34 -12.84 0.11
CA LEU A 365 13.92 -14.24 0.10
C LEU A 365 14.67 -15.05 -0.97
N ARG A 366 14.91 -14.45 -2.13
CA ARG A 366 15.57 -15.07 -3.29
C ARG A 366 17.05 -14.72 -3.43
N ARG A 367 17.67 -14.15 -2.40
CA ARG A 367 19.06 -13.67 -2.44
C ARG A 367 20.01 -14.73 -3.00
N GLY A 368 20.80 -14.36 -4.01
CA GLY A 368 21.80 -15.20 -4.67
C GLY A 368 21.24 -16.36 -5.52
N LYS A 369 19.92 -16.58 -5.55
CA LYS A 369 19.31 -17.63 -6.39
C LYS A 369 19.19 -17.16 -7.83
N VAL A 370 19.70 -17.97 -8.75
CA VAL A 370 19.50 -17.83 -10.19
C VAL A 370 18.09 -18.26 -10.61
N GLU A 371 17.67 -17.83 -11.79
CA GLU A 371 16.35 -18.00 -12.38
C GLU A 371 15.84 -19.44 -12.29
N GLN A 372 16.67 -20.42 -12.65
CA GLN A 372 16.30 -21.84 -12.60
C GLN A 372 15.93 -22.33 -11.18
N LEU A 373 16.54 -21.75 -10.14
CA LEU A 373 16.22 -22.06 -8.74
C LEU A 373 15.00 -21.28 -8.27
N ILE A 374 14.83 -20.03 -8.73
CA ILE A 374 13.63 -19.23 -8.44
C ILE A 374 12.40 -19.89 -9.05
N GLU A 375 12.48 -20.29 -10.32
CA GLU A 375 11.37 -20.88 -11.09
C GLU A 375 10.82 -22.17 -10.47
N LYS A 376 11.68 -22.98 -9.81
CA LYS A 376 11.28 -24.18 -9.05
C LYS A 376 10.39 -23.85 -7.85
N GLU A 377 10.47 -22.64 -7.33
CA GLU A 377 9.77 -22.20 -6.12
C GLU A 377 8.63 -21.22 -6.43
N ILE A 378 8.78 -20.37 -7.44
CA ILE A 378 7.76 -19.44 -7.93
C ILE A 378 7.98 -19.13 -9.41
N ASN A 379 6.90 -19.12 -10.18
CA ASN A 379 6.92 -18.58 -11.53
C ASN A 379 6.09 -17.30 -11.59
N TYR A 380 6.76 -16.15 -11.78
CA TYR A 380 6.06 -14.86 -11.74
C TYR A 380 5.04 -14.70 -12.86
N HIS A 381 5.25 -15.30 -14.04
CA HIS A 381 4.28 -15.28 -15.15
C HIS A 381 2.98 -15.99 -14.76
N THR A 382 3.10 -17.18 -14.14
CA THR A 382 1.95 -17.95 -13.65
C THR A 382 1.19 -17.19 -12.57
N GLU A 383 1.90 -16.53 -11.64
CA GLU A 383 1.27 -15.75 -10.57
C GLU A 383 0.42 -14.58 -11.10
N ILE A 384 0.88 -13.89 -12.15
CA ILE A 384 0.14 -12.79 -12.77
C ILE A 384 -0.82 -13.24 -13.88
N LYS A 385 -0.83 -14.53 -14.21
CA LYS A 385 -1.71 -15.13 -15.22
C LYS A 385 -1.61 -14.49 -16.61
N ASP A 386 -0.41 -14.12 -17.03
CA ASP A 386 -0.16 -13.48 -18.33
C ASP A 386 -0.19 -14.46 -19.53
N GLY A 387 -0.27 -15.76 -19.24
CA GLY A 387 -0.32 -16.83 -20.23
C GLY A 387 1.04 -17.48 -20.52
N SER A 388 2.13 -17.01 -19.92
CA SER A 388 3.40 -17.72 -19.90
C SER A 388 3.49 -18.64 -18.68
N ILE A 389 4.24 -19.72 -18.83
CA ILE A 389 4.51 -20.73 -17.79
C ILE A 389 6.00 -20.96 -17.55
N SER A 390 6.87 -20.18 -18.23
CA SER A 390 8.33 -20.35 -18.21
C SER A 390 9.01 -19.01 -18.00
N MET A 391 9.85 -18.91 -16.97
CA MET A 391 10.77 -17.79 -16.73
C MET A 391 12.05 -17.96 -17.54
N SER A 392 12.47 -19.20 -17.79
CA SER A 392 13.66 -19.51 -18.59
C SER A 392 13.52 -19.17 -20.08
N ASP A 393 12.31 -19.32 -20.64
CA ASP A 393 12.07 -19.04 -22.07
C ASP A 393 11.63 -17.58 -22.34
N ARG A 394 11.21 -16.86 -21.30
CA ARG A 394 10.63 -15.52 -21.43
C ARG A 394 11.10 -14.62 -20.30
N ALA A 395 11.57 -13.43 -20.68
CA ALA A 395 11.96 -12.40 -19.74
C ALA A 395 10.82 -12.08 -18.75
N TRP A 396 11.11 -12.22 -17.45
CA TRP A 396 10.12 -12.11 -16.38
C TRP A 396 10.23 -10.80 -15.58
N CYS A 397 11.00 -9.82 -16.05
CA CYS A 397 11.17 -8.53 -15.37
C CYS A 397 9.83 -7.79 -15.18
N ALA A 398 8.98 -7.78 -16.21
CA ALA A 398 7.64 -7.18 -16.14
C ALA A 398 6.68 -8.02 -15.28
N ALA A 399 6.80 -9.34 -15.33
CA ALA A 399 6.00 -10.23 -14.50
C ALA A 399 6.29 -10.02 -13.02
N PHE A 400 7.57 -9.88 -12.64
CA PHE A 400 7.99 -9.55 -11.28
C PHE A 400 7.44 -8.19 -10.82
N VAL A 401 7.52 -7.15 -11.65
CA VAL A 401 6.98 -5.81 -11.33
C VAL A 401 5.47 -5.87 -11.11
N ASN A 402 4.72 -6.50 -12.03
CA ASN A 402 3.28 -6.66 -11.88
C ASN A 402 2.89 -7.57 -10.70
N TRP A 403 3.70 -8.57 -10.36
CA TRP A 403 3.51 -9.36 -9.16
C TRP A 403 3.66 -8.51 -7.89
N CYS A 404 4.68 -7.65 -7.81
CA CYS A 404 4.85 -6.74 -6.67
C CYS A 404 3.66 -5.76 -6.54
N LEU A 405 3.17 -5.23 -7.68
CA LEU A 405 2.01 -4.35 -7.71
C LEU A 405 0.72 -5.07 -7.28
N SER A 406 0.50 -6.31 -7.72
CA SER A 406 -0.70 -7.07 -7.35
C SER A 406 -0.73 -7.45 -5.87
N LYS A 407 0.41 -7.81 -5.28
CA LYS A 407 0.54 -8.03 -3.83
C LYS A 407 0.35 -6.74 -3.02
N ALA A 408 0.56 -5.58 -3.63
CA ALA A 408 0.27 -4.26 -3.06
C ALA A 408 -1.16 -3.78 -3.38
N ASN A 409 -2.03 -4.65 -3.91
CA ASN A 409 -3.42 -4.37 -4.29
C ASN A 409 -3.59 -3.31 -5.39
N TYR A 410 -2.60 -3.13 -6.27
CA TYR A 410 -2.76 -2.29 -7.46
C TYR A 410 -3.29 -3.12 -8.64
N PRO A 411 -4.22 -2.58 -9.45
CA PRO A 411 -4.67 -3.23 -10.66
C PRO A 411 -3.52 -3.42 -11.66
N ILE A 412 -3.44 -4.61 -12.25
CA ILE A 412 -2.40 -4.97 -13.24
C ILE A 412 -2.96 -5.44 -14.59
N GLU A 413 -4.23 -5.85 -14.64
CA GLU A 413 -4.90 -6.32 -15.85
C GLU A 413 -5.89 -5.28 -16.37
N ASN A 414 -5.88 -5.05 -17.69
CA ASN A 414 -6.86 -4.20 -18.36
C ASN A 414 -7.93 -5.05 -19.06
N ALA A 415 -9.00 -5.40 -18.34
CA ALA A 415 -10.06 -6.28 -18.84
C ALA A 415 -10.66 -5.86 -20.21
N GLY A 416 -10.66 -4.57 -20.52
CA GLY A 416 -11.21 -4.00 -21.76
C GLY A 416 -10.37 -4.20 -23.04
N TYR A 417 -9.20 -4.84 -22.97
CA TYR A 417 -8.31 -5.01 -24.12
C TYR A 417 -8.10 -6.48 -24.49
N ALA A 418 -7.95 -6.76 -25.78
CA ALA A 418 -7.71 -8.12 -26.28
C ALA A 418 -6.35 -8.67 -25.84
N ASP A 419 -5.30 -7.85 -25.95
CA ASP A 419 -3.91 -8.23 -25.64
C ASP A 419 -3.57 -8.17 -24.14
N ARG A 420 -4.58 -7.97 -23.27
CA ARG A 420 -4.42 -7.62 -21.86
C ARG A 420 -3.54 -8.56 -21.04
N LYS A 421 -3.56 -9.87 -21.35
CA LYS A 421 -2.76 -10.85 -20.63
C LYS A 421 -1.30 -10.75 -21.05
N ALA A 422 -1.04 -10.77 -22.35
CA ALA A 422 0.30 -10.71 -22.91
C ALA A 422 1.04 -9.40 -22.54
N THR A 423 0.32 -8.29 -22.36
CA THR A 423 0.91 -7.01 -21.95
C THR A 423 1.44 -7.02 -20.51
N MET A 424 0.86 -7.81 -19.60
CA MET A 424 1.34 -7.87 -18.21
C MET A 424 2.73 -8.49 -18.09
N GLY A 425 3.09 -9.39 -19.01
CA GLY A 425 4.41 -10.02 -19.08
C GLY A 425 5.47 -9.23 -19.84
N ARG A 426 5.15 -8.05 -20.39
CA ARG A 426 6.06 -7.30 -21.27
C ARG A 426 6.43 -5.94 -20.68
N ALA A 427 7.70 -5.58 -20.76
CA ALA A 427 8.18 -4.28 -20.29
C ALA A 427 7.45 -3.12 -21.00
N HIS A 428 7.23 -3.22 -22.32
CA HIS A 428 6.48 -2.22 -23.06
C HIS A 428 5.01 -2.08 -22.64
N GLY A 429 4.44 -3.10 -21.98
CA GLY A 429 3.06 -3.10 -21.51
C GLY A 429 2.76 -2.02 -20.47
N PHE A 430 3.75 -1.50 -19.74
CA PHE A 430 3.57 -0.38 -18.81
C PHE A 430 3.28 0.96 -19.51
N TYR A 431 3.51 1.03 -20.83
CA TYR A 431 3.36 2.25 -21.63
C TYR A 431 2.24 2.13 -22.66
N GLU A 432 2.16 1.01 -23.39
CA GLU A 432 1.15 0.79 -24.44
C GLU A 432 0.50 -0.59 -24.33
N MET A 433 -0.83 -0.63 -24.47
CA MET A 433 -1.63 -1.86 -24.57
C MET A 433 -1.56 -2.47 -25.96
N ASN A 434 -1.33 -1.65 -26.99
CA ASN A 434 -1.21 -2.08 -28.36
C ASN A 434 -0.23 -1.17 -29.13
N GLU A 435 0.95 -1.69 -29.42
CA GLU A 435 2.03 -0.96 -30.09
C GLU A 435 1.66 -0.53 -31.52
N ARG A 436 0.88 -1.37 -32.22
CA ARG A 436 0.45 -1.10 -33.61
C ARG A 436 -0.53 0.07 -33.68
N LEU A 437 -1.45 0.14 -32.72
CA LEU A 437 -2.48 1.17 -32.63
C LEU A 437 -2.08 2.34 -31.73
N LYS A 438 -0.87 2.31 -31.13
CA LYS A 438 -0.33 3.33 -30.22
C LYS A 438 -1.25 3.63 -29.03
N ILE A 439 -1.96 2.61 -28.55
CA ILE A 439 -2.93 2.76 -27.45
C ILE A 439 -2.20 2.74 -26.12
N ARG A 440 -2.32 3.80 -25.31
CA ARG A 440 -1.68 3.88 -23.99
C ARG A 440 -2.26 2.89 -23.00
N ASN A 441 -1.44 2.45 -22.05
CA ASN A 441 -1.94 1.69 -20.90
C ASN A 441 -2.60 2.63 -19.89
N PRO A 442 -3.91 2.53 -19.65
CA PRO A 442 -4.62 3.42 -18.75
C PRO A 442 -4.36 3.12 -17.27
N LEU A 443 -3.65 2.05 -16.91
CA LEU A 443 -3.30 1.76 -15.51
C LEU A 443 -2.09 2.55 -15.03
N PHE A 444 -1.28 3.09 -15.94
CA PHE A 444 -0.01 3.70 -15.60
C PHE A 444 0.08 5.13 -16.16
N VAL A 445 0.65 6.02 -15.35
CA VAL A 445 0.93 7.41 -15.75
C VAL A 445 2.43 7.59 -15.86
N GLU A 446 2.87 8.16 -16.97
CA GLU A 446 4.27 8.54 -17.18
C GLU A 446 4.61 9.77 -16.32
N LEU A 447 5.75 9.71 -15.63
CA LEU A 447 6.30 10.80 -14.82
C LEU A 447 7.41 11.54 -15.58
N GLU A 448 7.51 12.84 -15.32
CA GLU A 448 8.55 13.70 -15.91
C GLU A 448 9.96 13.43 -15.35
N GLY A 449 10.05 12.77 -14.19
CA GLY A 449 11.31 12.45 -13.54
C GLY A 449 11.23 11.22 -12.63
N PRO A 450 12.38 10.71 -12.18
CA PRO A 450 12.43 9.53 -11.33
C PRO A 450 12.02 9.88 -9.90
N ILE A 451 11.22 9.00 -9.29
CA ILE A 451 10.96 8.96 -7.84
C ILE A 451 11.23 7.55 -7.33
N TYR A 452 11.54 7.41 -6.04
CA TYR A 452 11.69 6.10 -5.40
C TYR A 452 10.45 5.24 -5.62
N GLY A 453 10.67 4.02 -6.07
CA GLY A 453 9.65 3.03 -6.40
C GLY A 453 8.95 3.24 -7.74
N ALA A 454 9.24 4.30 -8.50
CA ALA A 454 8.72 4.41 -9.87
C ALA A 454 9.15 3.21 -10.71
N ILE A 455 8.26 2.76 -11.59
CA ILE A 455 8.52 1.72 -12.58
C ILE A 455 9.37 2.37 -13.67
N ALA A 456 10.66 2.05 -13.72
CA ALA A 456 11.57 2.51 -14.75
C ALA A 456 11.60 1.50 -15.89
N MET A 457 11.07 1.89 -17.04
CA MET A 457 11.13 1.11 -18.27
C MET A 457 12.34 1.55 -19.11
N VAL A 458 13.18 0.60 -19.50
CA VAL A 458 14.26 0.81 -20.46
C VAL A 458 13.67 0.85 -21.86
N LYS A 459 13.69 2.03 -22.48
CA LYS A 459 13.15 2.28 -23.82
C LYS A 459 14.28 2.54 -24.79
N ASN A 460 14.28 1.86 -25.93
CA ASN A 460 15.19 2.18 -27.02
C ASN A 460 14.72 3.47 -27.70
N SER A 461 15.53 4.53 -27.68
CA SER A 461 15.13 5.84 -28.21
C SER A 461 14.95 5.84 -29.73
N LYS A 462 15.52 4.86 -30.46
CA LYS A 462 15.38 4.73 -31.92
C LYS A 462 14.09 4.02 -32.32
N THR A 463 13.75 2.93 -31.63
CA THR A 463 12.58 2.10 -31.99
C THR A 463 11.34 2.44 -31.17
N GLY A 464 11.51 3.12 -30.03
CA GLY A 464 10.46 3.38 -29.05
C GLY A 464 10.04 2.16 -28.23
N HIS A 465 10.64 0.98 -28.47
CA HIS A 465 10.26 -0.26 -27.80
C HIS A 465 10.88 -0.38 -26.41
N GLY A 466 10.14 -0.99 -25.48
CA GLY A 466 10.54 -1.17 -24.08
C GLY A 466 11.13 -2.56 -23.85
N SER A 467 12.41 -2.65 -23.48
CA SER A 467 13.15 -3.93 -23.41
C SER A 467 13.33 -4.49 -22.02
N HIS A 468 13.23 -3.66 -20.97
CA HIS A 468 13.40 -4.07 -19.58
C HIS A 468 12.64 -3.15 -18.63
N VAL A 469 12.36 -3.61 -17.42
CA VAL A 469 11.69 -2.82 -16.39
C VAL A 469 12.16 -3.20 -14.99
N GLY A 470 12.20 -2.22 -14.09
CA GLY A 470 12.45 -2.42 -12.66
C GLY A 470 11.99 -1.22 -11.84
N PHE A 471 12.10 -1.28 -10.52
CA PHE A 471 11.75 -0.17 -9.64
C PHE A 471 12.96 0.71 -9.35
N VAL A 472 12.79 2.03 -9.44
CA VAL A 472 13.83 2.99 -9.05
C VAL A 472 14.11 2.87 -7.55
N TYR A 473 15.34 2.52 -7.19
CA TYR A 473 15.74 2.35 -5.79
C TYR A 473 16.67 3.46 -5.31
N ALA A 474 17.72 3.75 -6.08
CA ALA A 474 18.74 4.73 -5.73
C ALA A 474 19.33 5.37 -7.00
N LYS A 475 20.22 6.34 -6.86
CA LYS A 475 21.02 6.91 -7.95
C LYS A 475 22.48 6.49 -7.81
N SER A 476 23.11 6.23 -8.96
CA SER A 476 24.54 5.93 -9.04
C SER A 476 25.21 7.00 -9.92
N GLY A 477 25.55 8.11 -9.28
CA GLY A 477 26.12 9.28 -9.94
C GLY A 477 25.03 10.13 -10.59
N SER A 478 25.41 11.00 -11.52
CA SER A 478 24.48 11.90 -12.21
C SER A 478 23.76 11.25 -13.39
N ARG A 479 24.29 10.15 -13.93
CA ARG A 479 23.82 9.55 -15.19
C ARG A 479 23.12 8.21 -15.04
N ASN A 480 23.15 7.59 -13.86
CA ASN A 480 22.55 6.28 -13.65
C ASN A 480 21.58 6.26 -12.46
N LEU A 481 20.56 5.42 -12.59
CA LEU A 481 19.70 4.97 -11.51
C LEU A 481 19.98 3.50 -11.20
N ILE A 482 19.88 3.12 -9.95
CA ILE A 482 19.92 1.74 -9.50
C ILE A 482 18.47 1.25 -9.49
N LEU A 483 18.20 0.21 -10.27
CA LEU A 483 16.90 -0.42 -10.35
C LEU A 483 16.90 -1.75 -9.59
N LEU A 484 15.86 -1.95 -8.77
CA LEU A 484 15.50 -3.24 -8.21
C LEU A 484 14.55 -3.95 -9.17
N GLY A 485 14.98 -5.07 -9.75
CA GLY A 485 14.19 -5.77 -10.75
C GLY A 485 14.53 -7.24 -10.87
N GLY A 486 13.59 -8.00 -11.44
CA GLY A 486 13.78 -9.39 -11.83
C GLY A 486 14.44 -9.53 -13.21
N ASN A 487 14.94 -10.71 -13.51
CA ASN A 487 15.63 -11.07 -14.75
C ASN A 487 16.93 -10.27 -15.03
N GLN A 488 17.52 -9.70 -13.99
CA GLN A 488 18.76 -8.92 -14.11
C GLN A 488 19.94 -9.84 -13.77
N GLY A 489 20.63 -10.37 -14.78
CA GLY A 489 21.63 -11.42 -14.57
C GLY A 489 21.01 -12.71 -14.04
N ASP A 490 19.82 -13.05 -14.56
CA ASP A 490 19.01 -14.21 -14.18
C ASP A 490 18.65 -14.24 -12.69
N GLN A 491 18.55 -13.07 -12.04
CA GLN A 491 18.29 -12.93 -10.61
C GLN A 491 17.35 -11.76 -10.32
N ILE A 492 16.91 -11.67 -9.06
CA ILE A 492 16.37 -10.43 -8.47
C ILE A 492 17.52 -9.68 -7.82
N ASN A 493 17.91 -8.54 -8.38
CA ASN A 493 19.05 -7.78 -7.86
C ASN A 493 18.91 -6.27 -8.09
N PHE A 494 19.91 -5.54 -7.60
CA PHE A 494 20.09 -4.11 -7.81
C PHE A 494 21.12 -3.89 -8.91
N SER A 495 20.73 -3.21 -10.00
CA SER A 495 21.62 -3.00 -11.15
C SER A 495 21.57 -1.54 -11.63
N PRO A 496 22.70 -0.94 -12.05
CA PRO A 496 22.74 0.43 -12.54
C PRO A 496 22.29 0.53 -14.01
N PHE A 497 21.39 1.47 -14.30
CA PHE A 497 20.88 1.78 -15.63
C PHE A 497 21.06 3.25 -15.95
N ARG A 498 21.45 3.56 -17.19
CA ARG A 498 21.60 4.95 -17.66
C ARG A 498 20.24 5.60 -17.88
N ILE A 499 20.11 6.84 -17.42
CA ILE A 499 18.88 7.64 -17.58
C ILE A 499 18.72 8.06 -19.04
N ASP A 500 19.79 8.57 -19.65
CA ASP A 500 19.79 9.18 -20.98
C ASP A 500 20.60 8.36 -21.98
N PRO A 501 20.26 8.47 -23.29
CA PRO A 501 21.02 7.83 -24.34
C PRO A 501 22.42 8.46 -24.44
N VAL A 502 23.36 7.68 -24.96
CA VAL A 502 24.74 8.11 -25.20
C VAL A 502 24.96 8.13 -26.70
N GLU A 503 25.31 9.29 -27.23
CA GLU A 503 25.69 9.39 -28.63
C GLU A 503 27.07 8.74 -28.87
N PRO A 504 27.28 8.13 -30.05
CA PRO A 504 28.59 7.66 -30.46
C PRO A 504 29.57 8.83 -30.45
N HIS A 505 30.74 8.66 -29.84
CA HIS A 505 31.79 9.67 -29.81
C HIS A 505 33.16 9.01 -29.79
N GLU A 506 34.19 9.80 -30.11
CA GLU A 506 35.58 9.38 -30.07
C GLU A 506 36.23 9.87 -28.78
N GLU A 507 36.87 8.96 -28.05
CA GLU A 507 37.56 9.28 -26.81
C GLU A 507 39.06 9.00 -26.97
N LYS A 508 39.90 10.00 -26.66
CA LYS A 508 41.36 9.84 -26.68
C LYS A 508 41.82 9.33 -25.33
N ARG A 509 42.29 8.08 -25.28
CA ARG A 509 42.84 7.47 -24.06
C ARG A 509 44.18 8.11 -23.70
N ASN A 510 44.59 7.96 -22.43
CA ASN A 510 45.84 8.51 -21.88
C ASN A 510 47.11 8.07 -22.63
N ASN A 511 47.04 6.97 -23.40
CA ASN A 511 48.12 6.51 -24.27
C ASN A 511 48.08 7.12 -25.69
N GLY A 512 47.29 8.18 -25.91
CA GLY A 512 47.13 8.86 -27.20
C GLY A 512 46.21 8.15 -28.20
N LYS A 513 45.72 6.94 -27.90
CA LYS A 513 44.87 6.16 -28.81
C LYS A 513 43.43 6.69 -28.81
N ILE A 514 42.93 7.05 -29.99
CA ILE A 514 41.52 7.40 -30.20
C ILE A 514 40.69 6.12 -30.27
N VAL A 515 39.65 6.02 -29.44
CA VAL A 515 38.72 4.89 -29.39
C VAL A 515 37.33 5.39 -29.74
N LYS A 516 36.72 4.78 -30.76
CA LYS A 516 35.30 4.99 -31.11
C LYS A 516 34.42 4.29 -30.08
N ILE A 517 33.76 5.07 -29.23
CA ILE A 517 32.76 4.57 -28.28
C ILE A 517 31.44 4.42 -29.02
N ARG A 518 30.89 3.21 -29.04
CA ARG A 518 29.55 2.95 -29.61
C ARG A 518 28.49 3.65 -28.75
N GLY A 519 27.57 4.35 -29.41
CA GLY A 519 26.42 4.95 -28.76
C GLY A 519 25.50 3.91 -28.11
N ARG A 520 24.81 4.31 -27.05
CA ARG A 520 23.83 3.50 -26.32
C ARG A 520 22.47 4.19 -26.45
N PRO A 521 21.54 3.68 -27.27
CA PRO A 521 20.30 4.39 -27.59
C PRO A 521 19.23 4.32 -26.49
N ASN A 522 19.47 3.55 -25.43
CA ASN A 522 18.46 3.29 -24.40
C ASN A 522 18.37 4.47 -23.42
N ARG A 523 17.13 4.79 -23.04
CA ARG A 523 16.78 5.76 -22.00
C ARG A 523 15.80 5.15 -20.99
N LEU A 524 15.63 5.78 -19.84
CA LEU A 524 14.59 5.42 -18.88
C LEU A 524 13.36 6.31 -19.05
N ASN A 525 12.19 5.67 -19.03
CA ASN A 525 10.90 6.31 -18.85
C ASN A 525 10.29 5.82 -17.53
N PHE A 526 9.63 6.70 -16.79
CA PHE A 526 9.17 6.42 -15.42
C PHE A 526 7.66 6.35 -15.36
N PHE A 527 7.13 5.34 -14.70
CA PHE A 527 5.69 5.11 -14.59
C PHE A 527 5.29 4.84 -13.15
N VAL A 528 4.05 5.19 -12.82
CA VAL A 528 3.39 4.79 -11.58
C VAL A 528 1.95 4.38 -11.87
N PRO A 529 1.34 3.52 -11.03
CA PRO A 529 -0.09 3.27 -11.13
C PRO A 529 -0.91 4.57 -11.03
N VAL A 530 -1.99 4.70 -11.80
CA VAL A 530 -2.87 5.88 -11.76
C VAL A 530 -3.34 6.19 -10.34
N ALA A 531 -3.69 5.17 -9.57
CA ALA A 531 -4.13 5.32 -8.18
C ALA A 531 -3.06 5.95 -7.26
N TYR A 532 -1.78 5.87 -7.62
CA TYR A 532 -0.65 6.46 -6.89
C TYR A 532 -0.25 7.84 -7.42
N TYR A 533 -0.80 8.29 -8.55
CA TYR A 533 -0.30 9.46 -9.27
C TYR A 533 -0.35 10.76 -8.45
N GLU A 534 -1.39 11.00 -7.65
CA GLU A 534 -1.47 12.19 -6.80
C GLU A 534 -0.38 12.21 -5.72
N GLN A 535 -0.04 11.05 -5.16
CA GLN A 535 1.09 10.93 -4.24
C GLN A 535 2.42 11.08 -4.98
N ALA A 536 2.55 10.52 -6.18
CA ALA A 536 3.74 10.66 -7.01
C ALA A 536 4.05 12.13 -7.36
N LYS A 537 3.02 12.97 -7.57
CA LYS A 537 3.21 14.41 -7.77
C LYS A 537 3.87 15.08 -6.56
N LYS A 538 3.47 14.69 -5.34
CA LYS A 538 4.10 15.17 -4.11
C LYS A 538 5.52 14.63 -3.99
N ASP A 539 5.74 13.39 -4.40
CA ASP A 539 7.06 12.77 -4.35
C ASP A 539 8.04 13.36 -5.36
N LEU A 540 7.60 13.97 -6.47
CA LEU A 540 8.49 14.62 -7.43
C LEU A 540 9.25 15.82 -6.83
N SER A 541 8.72 16.50 -5.81
CA SER A 541 9.46 17.57 -5.11
C SER A 541 10.53 17.02 -4.17
N SER A 542 10.33 15.81 -3.64
CA SER A 542 11.30 15.10 -2.81
C SER A 542 11.41 13.64 -3.27
N PRO A 543 12.16 13.36 -4.35
CA PRO A 543 12.15 12.06 -5.03
C PRO A 543 12.49 10.84 -4.16
N GLY A 544 13.17 11.04 -3.03
CA GLY A 544 13.63 9.97 -2.13
C GLY A 544 14.63 9.02 -2.76
N ILE A 545 15.37 9.49 -3.76
CA ILE A 545 16.42 8.73 -4.45
C ILE A 545 17.77 9.19 -3.91
N GLU A 546 18.40 8.33 -3.13
CA GLU A 546 19.70 8.58 -2.51
C GLU A 546 20.85 8.04 -3.34
N GLN A 547 22.06 8.56 -3.11
CA GLN A 547 23.26 8.09 -3.79
C GLN A 547 23.69 6.76 -3.18
N ALA A 548 23.89 5.73 -4.00
CA ALA A 548 24.37 4.42 -3.54
C ALA A 548 25.21 3.72 -4.63
N ASP A 549 25.82 2.61 -4.24
CA ASP A 549 26.52 1.69 -5.12
C ASP A 549 25.76 0.35 -5.21
N ALA A 550 25.53 -0.13 -6.43
CA ALA A 550 24.71 -1.32 -6.64
C ALA A 550 25.41 -2.60 -6.17
N ALA A 551 26.74 -2.69 -6.33
CA ALA A 551 27.50 -3.86 -5.89
C ALA A 551 27.52 -3.95 -4.37
N GLU A 552 27.64 -2.81 -3.68
CA GLU A 552 27.55 -2.75 -2.22
C GLU A 552 26.17 -3.16 -1.72
N ILE A 553 25.09 -2.66 -2.33
CA ILE A 553 23.72 -3.06 -1.97
C ILE A 553 23.53 -4.57 -2.13
N ASN A 554 23.95 -5.14 -3.28
CA ASN A 554 23.83 -6.58 -3.53
C ASN A 554 24.63 -7.38 -2.50
N LYS A 555 25.87 -6.98 -2.21
CA LYS A 555 26.72 -7.63 -1.21
C LYS A 555 26.10 -7.59 0.19
N GLU A 556 25.58 -6.44 0.62
CA GLU A 556 24.91 -6.28 1.91
C GLU A 556 23.64 -7.12 2.02
N MET A 557 22.92 -7.32 0.92
CA MET A 557 21.74 -8.19 0.88
C MET A 557 22.06 -9.69 0.70
N GLY A 558 23.34 -10.06 0.57
CA GLY A 558 23.77 -11.43 0.31
C GLY A 558 23.36 -11.93 -1.08
N ILE A 559 23.23 -11.03 -2.04
CA ILE A 559 22.94 -11.31 -3.45
C ILE A 559 24.29 -11.45 -4.17
N GLU A 560 25.05 -12.48 -3.83
CA GLU A 560 26.24 -12.91 -4.56
C GLU A 560 25.88 -14.21 -5.29
N GLY A 561 26.23 -14.32 -6.58
CA GLY A 561 25.78 -15.43 -7.41
C GLY A 561 26.30 -16.77 -6.91
N VAL A 562 25.41 -17.76 -6.78
CA VAL A 562 25.81 -19.16 -6.59
C VAL A 562 26.38 -19.66 -7.91
N GLU A 563 27.66 -20.08 -7.93
CA GLU A 563 28.21 -20.83 -9.06
C GLU A 563 27.39 -22.12 -9.22
N ILE A 564 26.66 -22.23 -10.32
CA ILE A 564 26.05 -23.49 -10.71
C ILE A 564 27.19 -24.39 -11.18
N ASP A 565 27.43 -25.46 -10.44
CA ASP A 565 28.38 -26.50 -10.79
C ASP A 565 27.94 -27.13 -12.13
N LYS A 566 28.63 -26.77 -13.22
CA LYS A 566 28.26 -27.13 -14.60
C LYS A 566 28.34 -28.65 -14.87
N ASN A 567 28.75 -29.44 -13.89
CA ASN A 567 28.96 -30.88 -14.01
C ASN A 567 27.75 -31.75 -13.64
N ASN A 568 26.61 -31.17 -13.22
CA ASN A 568 25.46 -31.96 -12.79
C ASN A 568 24.14 -31.64 -13.53
N SER A 569 24.22 -31.47 -14.84
CA SER A 569 23.04 -31.60 -15.71
C SER A 569 22.75 -33.08 -15.94
N PRO A 570 21.55 -33.61 -15.58
CA PRO A 570 21.11 -34.87 -16.14
C PRO A 570 20.90 -34.66 -17.64
N ARG A 571 21.67 -35.40 -18.45
CA ARG A 571 21.40 -35.54 -19.88
C ARG A 571 19.98 -36.11 -20.03
N THR A 572 19.06 -35.31 -20.52
CA THR A 572 17.81 -35.80 -21.11
C THR A 572 18.11 -36.23 -22.54
N THR A 573 18.14 -37.54 -22.75
CA THR A 573 17.79 -38.19 -24.02
C THR A 573 16.35 -37.91 -24.40
#